data_AF-A0A1G8DF46-F1
#
_entry.id   AF-A0A1G8DF46-F1
#
_cell.length_a   1.000
_cell.length_b   1.000
_cell.length_c   1.000
_cell.angle_alpha   90.00
_cell.angle_beta   90.00
_cell.angle_gamma   90.00
#
_symmetry.space_group_name_H-M   'P 1'
#
loop_
_entity.id
_entity.type
_entity.pdbx_description
1 polymer ?
#
loop_
_entity_poly.entity_id
_entity_poly.type
_entity_poly.pdbx_seq_one_letter_code
_entity_poly.pdbx_strand_id
1 'polypeptide(L)' 'MFVDVLGRLARIEARLEHMATKEDLEKISATIIRWMVGIMFGGGVLAVTVMTFVLNNAVPKAAAVPPTPIVIQVPAYK' A
#
# COMPACT_ATOMS: atom_id res chain seq x y z
N MET A 1 -55.48 11.67 -21.78
CA MET A 1 -55.11 10.89 -20.57
C MET A 1 -54.29 9.64 -20.92
N PHE A 2 -54.79 8.71 -21.75
CA PHE A 2 -54.05 7.49 -22.13
C PHE A 2 -52.71 7.73 -22.86
N VAL A 3 -52.65 8.72 -23.76
CA VAL A 3 -51.43 9.07 -24.52
C VAL A 3 -50.29 9.50 -23.61
N ASP A 4 -50.61 10.20 -22.53
CA ASP A 4 -49.63 10.72 -21.56
C ASP A 4 -49.04 9.59 -20.68
N VAL A 5 -49.85 8.57 -20.38
CA VAL A 5 -49.40 7.35 -19.67
C VAL A 5 -48.44 6.54 -20.53
N LEU A 6 -48.73 6.39 -21.83
CA LEU A 6 -47.85 5.68 -22.77
C LEU A 6 -46.51 6.40 -22.95
N GLY A 7 -46.52 7.74 -23.04
CA GLY A 7 -45.30 8.54 -23.10
C GLY A 7 -44.42 8.38 -21.85
N ARG A 8 -45.04 8.28 -20.66
CA ARG A 8 -44.31 8.04 -19.40
C ARG A 8 -43.72 6.63 -19.33
N LEU A 9 -44.45 5.61 -19.79
CA LEU A 9 -43.95 4.22 -19.83
C LEU A 9 -42.76 4.09 -20.78
N ALA A 10 -42.86 4.62 -22.00
CA ALA A 10 -41.75 4.60 -22.97
C ALA A 10 -40.49 5.28 -22.41
N ARG A 11 -40.65 6.37 -21.64
CA ARG A 11 -39.54 7.08 -21.01
C ARG A 11 -38.90 6.30 -19.85
N ILE A 12 -39.69 5.53 -19.11
CA ILE A 12 -39.20 4.67 -18.03
C ILE A 12 -38.43 3.49 -18.62
N GLU A 13 -38.99 2.83 -19.63
CA GLU A 13 -38.38 1.69 -20.31
C GLU A 13 -37.04 2.06 -20.96
N ALA A 14 -36.99 3.20 -21.66
CA ALA A 14 -35.75 3.74 -22.24
C ALA A 14 -34.65 4.08 -21.19
N ARG A 15 -34.98 4.17 -19.90
CA ARG A 15 -34.02 4.44 -18.82
C ARG A 15 -33.70 3.21 -17.99
N LEU A 16 -34.55 2.18 -18.05
CA LEU A 16 -34.46 1.01 -17.19
C LEU A 16 -33.22 0.17 -17.50
N GLU A 17 -32.84 0.07 -18.78
CA GLU A 17 -31.62 -0.63 -19.22
C GLU A 17 -30.32 0.03 -18.75
N HIS A 18 -30.38 1.31 -18.35
CA HIS A 18 -29.23 2.07 -17.88
C HIS A 18 -29.20 2.25 -16.36
N MET A 19 -30.16 1.66 -15.65
CA MET A 19 -30.17 1.67 -14.19
C MET A 19 -29.20 0.61 -13.67
N ALA A 20 -28.35 1.00 -12.71
CA ALA A 20 -27.48 0.06 -12.03
C ALA A 20 -28.33 -1.05 -11.38
N THR A 21 -28.00 -2.30 -11.69
CA THR A 21 -28.66 -3.45 -11.09
C THR A 21 -28.05 -3.77 -9.74
N LYS A 22 -28.75 -4.56 -8.93
CA LYS A 22 -28.19 -5.08 -7.66
C LYS A 22 -26.92 -5.91 -7.91
N GLU A 23 -26.89 -6.63 -9.03
CA GLU A 23 -25.73 -7.41 -9.46
C GLU A 23 -24.52 -6.51 -9.75
N ASP A 24 -24.73 -5.35 -10.39
CA ASP A 24 -23.65 -4.39 -10.63
C ASP A 24 -23.08 -3.83 -9.31
N LEU A 25 -23.95 -3.57 -8.33
CA LEU A 25 -23.52 -3.10 -7.02
C LEU A 25 -22.70 -4.16 -6.26
N GLU A 26 -23.11 -5.42 -6.32
CA GLU A 26 -22.35 -6.54 -5.72
C GLU A 26 -20.98 -6.70 -6.39
N LYS A 27 -20.92 -6.65 -7.73
CA LYS A 27 -19.65 -6.70 -8.48
C LYS A 27 -18.72 -5.54 -8.13
N ILE A 28 -19.26 -4.32 -8.02
CA ILE A 28 -18.49 -3.14 -7.63
C ILE A 28 -17.99 -3.28 -6.19
N SER A 29 -18.84 -3.73 -5.26
CA SER A 29 -18.45 -3.94 -3.86
C SER A 29 -17.30 -4.94 -3.74
N ALA A 30 -17.42 -6.11 -4.38
CA ALA A 30 -16.37 -7.13 -4.39
C ALA A 30 -15.06 -6.61 -5.00
N THR A 31 -15.16 -5.81 -6.07
CA THR A 31 -13.99 -5.20 -6.72
C THR A 31 -13.30 -4.20 -5.80
N ILE A 32 -14.07 -3.33 -5.12
CA ILE A 32 -13.53 -2.35 -4.17
C ILE A 32 -12.83 -3.07 -3.00
N ILE A 33 -13.47 -4.08 -2.41
CA ILE A 33 -12.90 -4.84 -1.29
C ILE A 33 -11.57 -5.48 -1.70
N ARG A 34 -11.52 -6.11 -2.88
CA ARG A 34 -10.27 -6.72 -3.40
C ARG A 34 -9.13 -5.70 -3.50
N TRP A 35 -9.41 -4.51 -4.05
CA TRP A 35 -8.40 -3.47 -4.18
C TRP A 35 -8.02 -2.83 -2.85
N MET A 36 -8.95 -2.63 -1.93
CA MET A 36 -8.66 -2.15 -0.58
C MET A 36 -7.72 -3.09 0.16
N VAL A 37 -7.97 -4.41 0.10
CA VAL A 37 -7.08 -5.41 0.69
C VAL A 37 -5.70 -5.33 0.04
N GLY A 38 -5.63 -5.25 -1.29
CA GLY A 38 -4.35 -5.09 -2.01
C GLY A 38 -3.56 -3.86 -1.58
N ILE A 39 -4.22 -2.70 -1.45
CA ILE A 39 -3.58 -1.44 -1.02
C ILE A 39 -3.11 -1.52 0.44
N MET A 40 -3.91 -2.11 1.33
CA MET A 40 -3.54 -2.27 2.75
C MET A 40 -2.31 -3.15 2.91
N PHE A 41 -2.26 -4.30 2.22
CA PHE A 41 -1.08 -5.16 2.25
C PHE A 41 0.13 -4.51 1.59
N GLY A 42 -0.02 -3.93 0.40
CA GLY A 42 1.06 -3.25 -0.31
C GLY A 42 1.63 -2.07 0.49
N GLY A 43 0.75 -1.24 1.04
CA GLY A 43 1.12 -0.11 1.90
C GLY A 43 1.77 -0.54 3.22
N GLY A 44 1.26 -1.61 3.85
CA GLY A 44 1.86 -2.18 5.06
C GLY A 44 3.29 -2.68 4.82
N VAL A 45 3.51 -3.45 3.74
CA VAL A 45 4.85 -3.92 3.37
C VAL A 45 5.78 -2.74 3.08
N LEU A 46 5.32 -1.75 2.33
CA LEU A 46 6.12 -0.57 2.00
C LEU A 46 6.49 0.23 3.26
N ALA A 47 5.55 0.43 4.18
CA ALA A 47 5.79 1.12 5.44
C ALA A 47 6.83 0.41 6.31
N VAL A 48 6.70 -0.91 6.49
CA VAL A 48 7.68 -1.72 7.25
C VAL A 48 9.05 -1.67 6.59
N THR A 49 9.10 -1.75 5.25
CA THR A 49 10.34 -1.67 4.49
C THR A 49 11.02 -0.32 4.75
N VAL A 50 10.32 0.79 4.55
CA VAL A 50 10.86 2.13 4.80
C VAL A 50 11.33 2.28 6.24
N MET A 51 10.52 1.86 7.22
CA MET A 51 10.88 1.91 8.64
C MET A 51 12.18 1.14 8.90
N THR A 52 12.32 -0.05 8.33
CA THR A 52 13.52 -0.89 8.50
C THR A 52 14.76 -0.22 7.90
N PHE A 53 14.64 0.37 6.70
CA PHE A 53 15.74 1.10 6.07
C PHE A 53 16.11 2.37 6.84
N VAL A 54 15.13 3.12 7.34
CA VAL A 54 15.38 4.31 8.16
C VAL A 54 16.11 3.90 9.43
N LEU A 55 15.63 2.89 10.16
CA LEU A 55 16.24 2.44 11.41
C LEU A 55 17.65 1.88 11.21
N ASN A 56 17.87 1.08 10.15
CA ASN A 56 19.20 0.55 9.83
C ASN A 56 20.21 1.64 9.43
N ASN A 57 19.74 2.78 8.93
CA ASN A 57 20.60 3.90 8.52
C ASN A 57 20.62 5.09 9.49
N ALA A 58 19.81 5.07 10.56
CA ALA A 58 19.66 6.19 11.49
C ALA A 58 20.84 6.36 12.47
N VAL A 59 21.64 5.31 12.69
CA VAL A 59 22.81 5.38 13.58
C VAL A 59 24.08 5.61 12.76
N PRO A 60 24.86 6.68 13.03
CA PRO A 60 26.19 6.83 12.46
C PRO A 60 27.03 5.61 12.82
N LYS A 61 27.49 4.84 11.82
CA LYS A 61 28.45 3.76 12.06
C LYS A 61 29.63 4.37 12.81
N ALA A 62 29.83 3.93 14.06
CA ALA A 62 30.97 4.35 14.86
C ALA A 62 32.24 4.20 14.04
N ALA A 63 33.11 5.21 14.08
CA ALA A 63 34.39 5.18 13.36
C ALA A 63 35.09 3.86 13.67
N ALA A 64 35.46 3.12 12.61
CA ALA A 64 36.17 1.86 12.78
C ALA A 64 37.45 2.17 13.56
N VAL A 65 37.55 1.65 14.79
CA VAL A 65 38.74 1.85 15.62
C VAL A 65 39.89 1.20 14.87
N PRO A 66 40.91 1.96 14.42
CA PRO A 66 42.05 1.36 13.75
C PRO A 66 42.71 0.39 14.73
N PRO A 67 43.12 -0.82 14.28
CA PRO A 67 43.79 -1.77 15.15
C PRO A 67 45.03 -1.11 15.73
N THR A 68 45.09 -0.99 17.06
CA THR A 68 46.24 -0.42 17.75
C THR A 68 47.46 -1.30 17.49
N PRO A 69 48.59 -0.75 17.02
CA PRO A 69 49.80 -1.53 16.75
C PRO A 69 50.25 -2.31 17.99
N ILE A 70 50.55 -3.60 17.83
CA ILE A 70 51.10 -4.45 18.89
C ILE A 70 52.55 -3.99 19.14
N VAL A 71 52.77 -3.32 20.27
CA VAL A 71 54.11 -2.90 20.70
C VAL A 71 54.74 -4.04 21.49
N ILE A 72 55.75 -4.71 20.91
CA ILE A 72 56.58 -5.68 21.62
C ILE A 72 57.66 -4.89 22.38
N GLN A 73 57.51 -4.75 23.70
CA GLN A 73 58.56 -4.20 24.55
C GLN A 73 59.60 -5.28 24.84
N VAL A 74 60.77 -5.18 24.19
CA VAL A 74 61.92 -6.01 24.53
C VAL A 74 62.64 -5.43 25.75
N PRO A 75 62.92 -6.22 26.80
CA PRO A 75 63.64 -5.76 27.98
C PRO A 75 65.05 -5.26 27.61
N ALA A 76 65.46 -4.14 28.19
CA ALA A 76 66.82 -3.66 28.07
C ALA A 76 67.77 -4.63 28.78
N TYR A 77 68.68 -5.24 28.03
CA TYR A 77 69.76 -6.06 28.59
C TYR A 77 70.74 -5.15 29.35
N LYS A 78 71.03 -5.52 30.61
CA LYS A 78 72.11 -4.93 31.41
C LYS A 78 73.45 -5.58 31.07
#